data_AF-A0A0M5TIQ1-F1
#
_entry.id   AF-A0A0M5TIQ1-F1
#
_cell.length_a   1.000
_cell.length_b   1.000
_cell.length_c   1.000
_cell.angle_alpha   90.00
_cell.angle_beta   90.00
_cell.angle_gamma   90.00
#
_symmetry.space_group_name_H-M   'P 1'
#
loop_
_entity.id
_entity.type
_entity.pdbx_description
1 polymer ?
#
loop_
_entity_poly.entity_id
_entity_poly.type
_entity_poly.pdbx_seq_one_letter_code
_entity_poly.pdbx_strand_id
1 'polypeptide(L)'
;MSETHEAAGFTIVESLVAILVVTILLAAIAPVLSLSVATRVQSRRVELATQAAKAYIDAVRTQKITAPTESGTNTPSNNPAPTATGTLTCTANSYCTAPTGTSLYCVDFDSTNSCETNSLTDMVVQAFRYNPNNSNSNPAITGYTLGLRVYRSDAFRSSATLLKNTATSKTTQRTFTPGIGQKTAPLVEMTADISDIVPKYSDLCARFSGGCN
;
A
#
# COMPACT_ATOMS: atom_id res chain seq x y z
N MET A 1 -17.47 65.39 40.73
CA MET A 1 -18.85 64.87 40.70
C MET A 1 -18.86 63.79 39.63
N SER A 2 -19.16 62.57 40.07
CA SER A 2 -19.10 61.26 39.40
C SER A 2 -19.18 61.24 37.87
N GLU A 3 -18.20 60.63 37.21
CA GLU A 3 -18.42 59.93 35.94
C GLU A 3 -19.35 58.75 36.23
N THR A 4 -20.48 58.69 35.55
CA THR A 4 -21.42 57.57 35.59
C THR A 4 -21.03 56.60 34.48
N HIS A 5 -20.39 55.48 34.84
CA HIS A 5 -20.24 54.33 33.96
C HIS A 5 -21.63 53.68 33.78
N GLU A 6 -22.28 53.92 32.64
CA GLU A 6 -23.40 53.09 32.19
C GLU A 6 -22.85 51.69 31.88
N ALA A 7 -23.07 50.75 32.79
CA ALA A 7 -22.85 49.34 32.53
C ALA A 7 -23.91 48.87 31.52
N ALA A 8 -23.57 48.96 30.23
CA ALA A 8 -24.37 48.39 29.15
C ALA A 8 -24.47 46.86 29.38
N GLY A 9 -25.61 46.41 29.91
CA GLY A 9 -25.90 45.02 30.18
C GLY A 9 -26.03 44.23 28.87
N PHE A 10 -25.27 43.15 28.75
CA PHE A 10 -25.28 42.23 27.61
C PHE A 10 -26.72 41.70 27.37
N THR A 11 -27.26 41.90 26.18
CA THR A 11 -28.65 41.48 25.91
C THR A 11 -28.72 39.97 25.62
N ILE A 12 -29.87 39.35 25.93
CA ILE A 12 -30.12 37.92 25.60
C ILE A 12 -29.97 37.67 24.09
N VAL A 13 -30.35 38.65 23.26
CA VAL A 13 -30.24 38.57 21.79
C VAL A 13 -28.78 38.57 21.35
N GLU A 14 -27.94 39.43 21.92
CA GLU A 14 -26.50 39.47 21.65
C GLU A 14 -25.81 38.15 22.05
N SER A 15 -26.22 37.58 23.18
CA SER A 15 -25.77 36.25 23.62
C SER A 15 -26.17 35.14 22.64
N LEU A 16 -27.39 35.20 22.10
CA LEU A 16 -27.90 34.22 21.13
C LEU A 16 -27.17 34.31 19.78
N VAL A 17 -26.94 35.54 19.28
CA VAL A 17 -26.17 35.77 18.06
C VAL A 17 -24.72 35.33 18.24
N ALA A 18 -24.11 35.61 19.40
CA ALA A 18 -22.75 35.16 19.70
C ALA A 18 -22.63 33.62 19.66
N ILE A 19 -23.56 32.89 20.28
CA ILE A 19 -23.57 31.41 20.23
C ILE A 19 -23.79 30.90 18.80
N LEU A 20 -24.67 31.54 18.03
CA LEU A 20 -24.92 31.18 16.63
C LEU A 20 -23.67 31.37 15.76
N VAL A 21 -22.95 32.48 15.92
CA VAL A 21 -21.71 32.74 15.19
C VAL A 21 -20.63 31.73 15.60
N VAL A 22 -20.48 31.44 16.90
CA VAL A 22 -19.50 30.46 17.39
C VAL A 22 -19.80 29.05 16.86
N THR A 23 -21.06 28.63 16.85
CA THR A 23 -21.44 27.29 16.33
C THR A 23 -21.20 27.16 14.83
N ILE A 24 -21.46 28.20 14.03
CA ILE A 24 -21.13 28.22 12.59
C ILE A 24 -19.61 28.14 12.38
N LEU A 25 -18.83 28.91 13.15
CA LEU A 25 -17.37 28.87 13.08
C LEU A 25 -16.81 27.49 13.44
N LEU A 26 -17.33 26.85 14.49
CA LEU A 26 -16.93 25.49 14.87
C LEU A 26 -17.33 24.45 13.81
N ALA A 27 -18.53 24.57 13.24
CA ALA A 27 -18.99 23.70 12.15
C ALA A 27 -18.12 23.84 10.88
N ALA A 28 -17.61 25.04 10.60
CA ALA A 28 -16.73 25.29 9.46
C ALA A 28 -15.34 24.66 9.60
N ILE A 29 -14.84 24.44 10.82
CA ILE A 29 -13.51 23.86 11.07
C ILE A 29 -13.53 22.32 11.03
N ALA A 30 -14.66 21.69 11.35
CA ALA A 30 -14.78 20.23 11.42
C ALA A 30 -14.35 19.47 10.14
N PRO A 31 -14.71 19.92 8.92
CA PRO A 31 -14.26 19.27 7.68
C PRO A 31 -12.74 19.24 7.53
N VAL A 32 -12.05 20.32 7.90
CA VAL A 32 -10.59 20.44 7.78
C VAL A 32 -9.88 19.48 8.74
N LEU A 33 -10.40 19.34 9.96
CA LEU A 33 -9.88 18.39 10.94
C LEU A 33 -10.05 16.95 10.45
N SER A 34 -11.23 16.61 9.91
CA SER A 34 -11.49 15.27 9.37
C SER A 34 -10.55 14.92 8.21
N LEU A 35 -10.30 15.89 7.32
CA LEU A 35 -9.40 15.72 6.18
C LEU A 35 -7.95 15.54 6.66
N SER A 36 -7.52 16.31 7.65
CA SER A 36 -6.17 16.20 8.24
C SER A 36 -5.92 14.83 8.91
N VAL A 37 -6.90 14.31 9.64
CA VAL A 37 -6.78 12.96 10.24
C VAL A 37 -6.78 11.89 9.14
N ALA A 38 -7.63 12.02 8.13
CA ALA A 38 -7.69 11.07 7.02
C ALA A 38 -6.35 10.98 6.27
N THR A 39 -5.72 12.12 5.94
CA THR A 39 -4.42 12.11 5.26
C THR A 39 -3.34 11.45 6.11
N ARG A 40 -3.30 11.71 7.43
CA ARG A 40 -2.33 11.08 8.34
C ARG A 40 -2.48 9.56 8.39
N VAL A 41 -3.71 9.05 8.45
CA VAL A 41 -3.99 7.60 8.43
C VAL A 41 -3.56 6.99 7.10
N GLN A 42 -3.81 7.66 5.98
CA GLN A 42 -3.38 7.18 4.67
C GLN A 42 -1.86 7.18 4.53
N SER A 43 -1.18 8.23 4.98
CA SER A 43 0.28 8.29 5.00
C SER A 43 0.88 7.15 5.82
N ARG A 44 0.29 6.84 6.99
CA ARG A 44 0.75 5.72 7.82
C ARG A 44 0.60 4.38 7.12
N ARG A 45 -0.49 4.16 6.38
CA ARG A 45 -0.70 2.91 5.62
C ARG A 45 0.33 2.76 4.49
N VAL A 46 0.62 3.85 3.79
CA VAL A 46 1.65 3.85 2.73
C VAL A 46 3.04 3.61 3.33
N GLU A 47 3.33 4.16 4.51
CA GLU A 47 4.58 3.92 5.25
C GLU A 47 4.75 2.43 5.60
N LEU A 48 3.73 1.81 6.20
CA LEU A 48 3.73 0.37 6.52
C LEU A 48 3.88 -0.50 5.27
N ALA A 49 3.15 -0.17 4.19
CA ALA A 49 3.27 -0.89 2.93
C ALA A 49 4.67 -0.75 2.30
N THR A 50 5.27 0.42 2.39
CA THR A 50 6.65 0.66 1.93
C THR A 50 7.65 -0.14 2.75
N GLN A 51 7.47 -0.18 4.07
CA GLN A 51 8.30 -0.98 4.96
C GLN A 51 8.19 -2.47 4.65
N ALA A 52 6.97 -2.99 4.43
CA ALA A 52 6.72 -4.36 4.03
C ALA A 52 7.40 -4.70 2.69
N ALA A 53 7.27 -3.84 1.69
CA ALA A 53 7.92 -4.02 0.38
C ALA A 53 9.45 -4.11 0.51
N LYS A 54 10.06 -3.16 1.23
CA LYS A 54 11.51 -3.12 1.43
C LYS A 54 12.01 -4.34 2.22
N ALA A 55 11.35 -4.67 3.32
CA ALA A 55 11.69 -5.83 4.13
C ALA A 55 11.63 -7.13 3.32
N TYR A 56 10.62 -7.29 2.46
CA TYR A 56 10.52 -8.43 1.57
C TYR A 56 11.65 -8.44 0.53
N ILE A 57 11.94 -7.31 -0.13
CA ILE A 57 13.04 -7.20 -1.11
C ILE A 57 14.37 -7.60 -0.45
N ASP A 58 14.66 -7.07 0.74
CA ASP A 58 15.89 -7.35 1.46
C ASP A 58 15.97 -8.82 1.90
N ALA A 59 14.85 -9.39 2.35
CA ALA A 59 14.80 -10.79 2.75
C ALA A 59 14.95 -11.76 1.58
N VAL A 60 14.44 -11.43 0.39
CA VAL A 60 14.70 -12.18 -0.85
C VAL A 60 16.16 -12.00 -1.29
N ARG A 61 16.70 -10.77 -1.25
CA ARG A 61 18.09 -10.47 -1.61
C ARG A 61 19.11 -11.21 -0.73
N THR A 62 18.81 -11.33 0.55
CA THR A 62 19.64 -12.07 1.52
C THR A 62 19.37 -13.57 1.53
N GLN A 63 18.47 -14.06 0.64
CA GLN A 63 18.05 -15.46 0.56
C GLN A 63 17.44 -16.00 1.87
N LYS A 64 17.03 -15.12 2.79
CA LYS A 64 16.28 -15.48 3.99
C LYS A 64 14.89 -16.01 3.64
N ILE A 65 14.31 -15.51 2.55
CA ILE A 65 13.06 -15.98 1.96
C ILE A 65 13.35 -16.45 0.54
N THR A 66 12.76 -17.57 0.15
CA THR A 66 12.85 -18.05 -1.24
C THR A 66 12.16 -17.06 -2.18
N ALA A 67 12.81 -16.73 -3.30
CA ALA A 67 12.23 -15.90 -4.34
C ALA A 67 10.86 -16.45 -4.82
N PRO A 68 9.94 -15.58 -5.26
CA PRO A 68 8.62 -16.02 -5.72
C PRO A 68 8.74 -16.96 -6.93
N THR A 69 7.84 -17.94 -7.03
CA THR A 69 7.89 -18.98 -8.07
C THR A 69 7.48 -18.47 -9.44
N GLU A 70 6.55 -17.52 -9.49
CA GLU A 70 6.01 -16.91 -10.72
C GLU A 70 7.12 -16.27 -11.55
N SER A 71 7.45 -16.91 -12.69
CA SER A 71 8.48 -16.49 -13.64
C SER A 71 7.84 -16.22 -14.99
N GLY A 72 8.11 -15.06 -15.59
CA GLY A 72 7.66 -14.73 -16.94
C GLY A 72 8.35 -13.50 -17.53
N THR A 73 7.83 -12.98 -18.63
CA THR A 73 8.24 -11.68 -19.22
C THR A 73 7.37 -10.52 -18.75
N ASN A 74 6.39 -10.80 -17.89
CA ASN A 74 5.35 -9.86 -17.53
C ASN A 74 5.87 -8.81 -16.55
N THR A 75 5.95 -7.58 -17.03
CA THR A 75 6.18 -6.40 -16.20
C THR A 75 5.07 -6.24 -15.14
N PRO A 76 5.25 -5.36 -14.14
CA PRO A 76 4.21 -5.05 -13.17
C PRO A 76 2.89 -4.58 -13.76
N SER A 77 2.83 -4.15 -15.01
CA SER A 77 1.57 -3.81 -15.67
C SER A 77 0.85 -5.05 -16.23
N ASN A 78 1.59 -6.07 -16.65
CA ASN A 78 1.07 -7.26 -17.33
C ASN A 78 0.78 -8.42 -16.37
N ASN A 79 1.49 -8.52 -15.25
CA ASN A 79 1.23 -9.56 -14.25
C ASN A 79 -0.22 -9.45 -13.71
N PRO A 80 -1.03 -10.53 -13.67
CA PRO A 80 -2.37 -10.46 -13.10
C PRO A 80 -2.36 -9.99 -11.63
N ALA A 81 -3.41 -9.29 -11.22
CA ALA A 81 -3.65 -8.99 -9.81
C ALA A 81 -4.27 -10.24 -9.16
N PRO A 82 -4.09 -10.46 -7.85
CA PRO A 82 -4.66 -11.62 -7.19
C PRO A 82 -6.18 -11.48 -7.15
N THR A 83 -6.87 -12.62 -7.26
CA THR A 83 -8.30 -12.69 -6.99
C THR A 83 -8.51 -13.05 -5.53
N ALA A 84 -9.06 -12.11 -4.78
CA ALA A 84 -9.47 -12.37 -3.42
C ALA A 84 -10.64 -13.37 -3.43
N THR A 85 -10.59 -14.35 -2.54
CA THR A 85 -11.59 -15.43 -2.43
C THR A 85 -12.45 -15.29 -1.18
N GLY A 86 -12.26 -14.23 -0.39
CA GLY A 86 -12.83 -14.07 0.95
C GLY A 86 -12.04 -14.79 2.05
N THR A 87 -11.03 -15.57 1.68
CA THR A 87 -10.13 -16.28 2.59
C THR A 87 -8.68 -15.90 2.32
N LEU A 88 -7.92 -15.67 3.39
CA LEU A 88 -6.50 -15.41 3.36
C LEU A 88 -5.86 -16.31 4.43
N THR A 89 -5.02 -17.25 4.01
CA THR A 89 -4.42 -18.22 4.93
C THR A 89 -2.90 -18.12 4.85
N CYS A 90 -2.33 -17.36 5.78
CA CYS A 90 -0.88 -17.14 5.89
C CYS A 90 -0.49 -17.11 7.37
N THR A 91 0.65 -17.71 7.69
CA THR A 91 1.38 -17.40 8.92
C THR A 91 2.11 -16.07 8.73
N ALA A 92 2.34 -15.34 9.81
CA ALA A 92 3.14 -14.12 9.78
C ALA A 92 4.49 -14.37 9.12
N ASN A 93 4.92 -13.43 8.27
CA ASN A 93 6.22 -13.47 7.61
C ASN A 93 6.44 -14.76 6.80
N SER A 94 5.39 -15.22 6.12
CA SER A 94 5.41 -16.42 5.29
C SER A 94 4.54 -16.26 4.06
N TYR A 95 4.76 -17.10 3.06
CA TYR A 95 3.88 -17.18 1.90
C TYR A 95 2.50 -17.73 2.30
N CYS A 96 1.46 -17.11 1.75
CA CYS A 96 0.09 -17.54 1.93
C CYS A 96 -0.17 -18.83 1.12
N THR A 97 -0.96 -19.73 1.69
CA THR A 97 -1.43 -20.96 1.01
C THR A 97 -2.77 -20.73 0.31
N ALA A 98 -3.52 -19.71 0.71
CA ALA A 98 -4.75 -19.28 0.07
C ALA A 98 -4.78 -17.74 -0.06
N PRO A 99 -5.20 -17.20 -1.22
CA PRO A 99 -5.58 -17.90 -2.46
C PRO A 99 -4.40 -18.57 -3.20
N THR A 100 -4.63 -19.78 -3.73
CA THR A 100 -3.59 -20.58 -4.41
C THR A 100 -3.16 -19.96 -5.75
N GLY A 101 -1.93 -20.23 -6.18
CA GLY A 101 -1.42 -19.79 -7.50
C GLY A 101 -1.05 -18.31 -7.56
N THR A 102 -0.94 -17.66 -6.41
CA THR A 102 -0.43 -16.30 -6.30
C THR A 102 0.71 -16.27 -5.29
N SER A 103 1.88 -15.74 -5.67
CA SER A 103 3.02 -15.55 -4.76
C SER A 103 2.72 -14.40 -3.79
N LEU A 104 1.84 -14.65 -2.82
CA LEU A 104 1.43 -13.71 -1.78
C LEU A 104 2.21 -13.98 -0.51
N TYR A 105 2.81 -12.95 0.06
CA TYR A 105 3.58 -13.03 1.29
C TYR A 105 2.97 -12.12 2.35
N CYS A 106 2.80 -12.67 3.56
CA CYS A 106 2.20 -11.96 4.68
C CYS A 106 3.26 -11.19 5.49
N VAL A 107 3.00 -9.91 5.74
CA VAL A 107 3.74 -9.09 6.71
C VAL A 107 2.77 -8.66 7.80
N ASP A 108 2.97 -9.25 8.98
CA ASP A 108 2.20 -8.98 10.20
C ASP A 108 2.79 -7.74 10.91
N PHE A 109 1.92 -6.78 11.22
CA PHE A 109 2.27 -5.57 11.96
C PHE A 109 1.55 -5.45 13.31
N ASP A 110 0.67 -6.38 13.67
CA ASP A 110 -0.12 -6.37 14.91
C ASP A 110 0.23 -7.53 15.87
N SER A 111 1.22 -8.35 15.52
CA SER A 111 1.73 -9.48 16.33
C SER A 111 0.70 -10.58 16.56
N THR A 112 -0.30 -10.70 15.69
CA THR A 112 -1.28 -11.80 15.71
C THR A 112 -0.71 -13.12 15.17
N ASN A 113 0.53 -13.10 14.64
CA ASN A 113 1.22 -14.21 13.99
C ASN A 113 0.52 -14.70 12.71
N SER A 114 -0.35 -13.89 12.11
CA SER A 114 -1.02 -14.19 10.85
C SER A 114 -1.36 -12.90 10.09
N CYS A 115 -1.79 -13.01 8.83
CA CYS A 115 -2.42 -11.89 8.14
C CYS A 115 -3.92 -12.10 8.12
N GLU A 116 -4.65 -11.27 8.86
CA GLU A 116 -6.10 -11.41 8.99
C GLU A 116 -6.84 -10.46 8.03
N THR A 117 -7.96 -10.90 7.44
CA THR A 117 -8.75 -10.10 6.48
C THR A 117 -9.56 -8.97 7.13
N ASN A 118 -9.51 -8.85 8.45
CA ASN A 118 -10.06 -7.76 9.27
C ASN A 118 -8.96 -6.85 9.85
N SER A 119 -7.68 -7.20 9.73
CA SER A 119 -6.59 -6.35 10.20
C SER A 119 -6.49 -5.06 9.35
N LEU A 120 -6.16 -3.96 10.02
CA LEU A 120 -5.98 -2.66 9.39
C LEU A 120 -4.51 -2.32 9.13
N THR A 121 -3.61 -3.11 9.72
CA THR A 121 -2.16 -2.90 9.76
C THR A 121 -1.42 -3.94 8.94
N ASP A 122 -1.95 -5.16 8.84
CA ASP A 122 -1.30 -6.22 8.08
C ASP A 122 -1.28 -5.93 6.59
N MET A 123 -0.16 -6.32 5.99
CA MET A 123 0.13 -6.09 4.59
C MET A 123 0.39 -7.42 3.89
N VAL A 124 -0.14 -7.52 2.67
CA VAL A 124 0.09 -8.68 1.80
C VAL A 124 0.88 -8.22 0.59
N VAL A 125 2.06 -8.79 0.44
CA VAL A 125 2.97 -8.51 -0.68
C VAL A 125 2.70 -9.53 -1.77
N GLN A 126 2.16 -9.09 -2.90
CA GLN A 126 2.18 -9.87 -4.13
C GLN A 126 3.53 -9.67 -4.79
N ALA A 127 4.34 -10.72 -4.85
CA ALA A 127 5.64 -10.70 -5.50
C ALA A 127 5.65 -11.55 -6.76
N PHE A 128 6.45 -11.16 -7.74
CA PHE A 128 6.65 -11.92 -8.97
C PHE A 128 8.02 -11.57 -9.52
N ARG A 129 8.66 -12.52 -10.20
CA ARG A 129 9.93 -12.30 -10.85
C ARG A 129 9.75 -12.32 -12.35
N TYR A 130 10.46 -11.44 -13.04
CA TYR A 130 10.49 -11.45 -14.49
C TYR A 130 11.89 -11.11 -15.00
N ASN A 131 12.23 -11.69 -16.14
CA ASN A 131 13.41 -11.31 -16.90
C ASN A 131 12.96 -11.11 -18.36
N PRO A 132 12.89 -9.85 -18.84
CA PRO A 132 12.33 -9.55 -20.15
C PRO A 132 13.12 -10.19 -21.30
N ASN A 133 14.40 -10.53 -21.07
CA ASN A 133 15.27 -11.11 -22.09
C ASN A 133 15.37 -12.63 -22.02
N ASN A 134 14.88 -13.26 -20.95
CA ASN A 134 15.07 -14.69 -20.78
C ASN A 134 14.06 -15.32 -19.80
N SER A 135 12.94 -15.81 -20.33
CA SER A 135 11.88 -16.47 -19.56
C SER A 135 12.30 -17.85 -19.00
N ASN A 136 13.35 -18.46 -19.57
CA ASN A 136 13.70 -19.86 -19.37
C ASN A 136 15.08 -20.08 -18.72
N SER A 137 15.91 -19.04 -18.58
CA SER A 137 17.18 -19.17 -17.87
C SER A 137 16.96 -19.20 -16.37
N ASN A 138 17.73 -20.03 -15.68
CA ASN A 138 17.76 -20.06 -14.22
C ASN A 138 18.00 -18.64 -13.68
N PRO A 139 17.02 -18.00 -13.02
CA PRO A 139 17.11 -16.63 -12.55
C PRO A 139 18.25 -16.43 -11.54
N ALA A 140 18.74 -17.51 -10.93
CA ALA A 140 19.92 -17.46 -10.07
C ALA A 140 21.21 -17.09 -10.83
N ILE A 141 21.28 -17.35 -12.15
CA ILE A 141 22.49 -17.14 -12.98
C ILE A 141 22.47 -15.79 -13.69
N THR A 142 21.33 -15.41 -14.28
CA THR A 142 21.18 -14.18 -15.08
C THR A 142 20.56 -13.02 -14.31
N GLY A 143 20.16 -13.25 -13.06
CA GLY A 143 19.38 -12.30 -12.27
C GLY A 143 17.96 -12.11 -12.79
N TYR A 144 17.13 -11.44 -11.99
CA TYR A 144 15.72 -11.19 -12.30
C TYR A 144 15.23 -9.89 -11.67
N THR A 145 14.21 -9.29 -12.28
CA THR A 145 13.56 -8.09 -11.72
C THR A 145 12.43 -8.60 -10.87
N LEU A 146 12.50 -8.29 -9.58
CA LEU A 146 11.45 -8.54 -8.62
C LEU A 146 10.45 -7.40 -8.73
N GLY A 147 9.23 -7.72 -9.18
CA GLY A 147 8.09 -6.81 -9.11
C GLY A 147 7.26 -7.12 -7.87
N LEU A 148 6.82 -6.08 -7.18
CA LEU A 148 6.02 -6.19 -5.97
C LEU A 148 4.84 -5.24 -6.01
N ARG A 149 3.71 -5.71 -5.49
CA ARG A 149 2.54 -4.89 -5.15
C ARG A 149 2.15 -5.18 -3.72
N VAL A 150 1.94 -4.14 -2.93
CA VAL A 150 1.51 -4.28 -1.55
C VAL A 150 0.05 -3.90 -1.43
N TYR A 151 -0.73 -4.83 -0.93
CA TYR A 151 -2.15 -4.68 -0.62
C TYR A 151 -2.34 -4.72 0.89
N ARG A 152 -3.44 -4.14 1.34
CA ARG A 152 -3.92 -4.34 2.72
C ARG A 152 -4.49 -5.75 2.83
N SER A 153 -4.32 -6.40 3.98
CA SER A 153 -4.92 -7.72 4.22
C SER A 153 -6.44 -7.70 4.08
N ASP A 154 -7.10 -6.60 4.48
CA ASP A 154 -8.55 -6.43 4.36
C ASP A 154 -9.08 -6.30 2.93
N ALA A 155 -8.20 -6.13 1.94
CA ALA A 155 -8.54 -6.22 0.52
C ALA A 155 -8.99 -7.64 0.12
N PHE A 156 -8.55 -8.66 0.86
CA PHE A 156 -8.82 -10.07 0.56
C PHE A 156 -10.16 -10.59 1.12
N ARG A 157 -10.91 -9.74 1.84
CA ARG A 157 -12.20 -10.08 2.43
C ARG A 157 -13.32 -10.22 1.40
N SER A 158 -13.26 -9.51 0.28
CA SER A 158 -14.27 -9.55 -0.79
C SER A 158 -13.87 -10.52 -1.89
N SER A 159 -14.82 -11.30 -2.42
CA SER A 159 -14.56 -12.19 -3.57
C SER A 159 -14.48 -11.40 -4.89
N ALA A 160 -13.37 -10.69 -5.09
CA ALA A 160 -13.14 -9.85 -6.27
C ALA A 160 -11.66 -9.82 -6.67
N THR A 161 -11.39 -9.64 -7.95
CA THR A 161 -10.03 -9.38 -8.44
C THR A 161 -9.56 -8.02 -7.98
N LEU A 162 -8.39 -7.99 -7.32
CA LEU A 162 -7.79 -6.74 -6.88
C LEU A 162 -7.36 -5.90 -8.09
N LEU A 163 -7.19 -4.61 -7.87
CA LEU A 163 -6.77 -3.69 -8.92
C LEU A 163 -5.24 -3.72 -9.06
N LYS A 164 -4.78 -3.24 -10.21
CA LYS A 164 -3.35 -3.05 -10.51
C LYS A 164 -3.18 -1.82 -11.39
N ASN A 165 -1.98 -1.25 -11.38
CA ASN A 165 -1.61 -0.34 -12.44
C ASN A 165 -1.46 -1.10 -13.77
N THR A 166 -1.89 -0.49 -14.86
CA THR A 166 -1.62 -0.95 -16.22
C THR A 166 -0.68 0.04 -16.89
N ALA A 167 -0.22 -0.27 -18.11
CA ALA A 167 0.64 0.64 -18.87
C ALA A 167 -0.03 2.00 -19.16
N THR A 168 -1.37 2.07 -19.12
CA THR A 168 -2.16 3.24 -19.50
C THR A 168 -3.03 3.80 -18.38
N SER A 169 -3.18 3.08 -17.26
CA SER A 169 -4.04 3.50 -16.14
C SER A 169 -3.33 3.26 -14.81
N LYS A 170 -3.26 4.31 -13.98
CA LYS A 170 -2.78 4.21 -12.60
C LYS A 170 -3.97 4.17 -11.65
N THR A 171 -4.13 3.05 -10.95
CA THR A 171 -5.13 2.86 -9.91
C THR A 171 -4.43 2.80 -8.55
N THR A 172 -4.34 3.95 -7.89
CA THR A 172 -3.76 4.05 -6.54
C THR A 172 -4.86 4.25 -5.50
N GLN A 173 -4.57 3.89 -4.25
CA GLN A 173 -5.49 4.13 -3.15
C GLN A 173 -5.83 5.62 -3.04
N ARG A 174 -7.13 5.95 -3.13
CA ARG A 174 -7.60 7.34 -3.04
C ARG A 174 -7.36 7.92 -1.64
N THR A 175 -6.76 9.11 -1.57
CA THR A 175 -6.49 9.85 -0.33
C THR A 175 -7.76 10.27 0.39
N PHE A 176 -8.84 10.53 -0.36
CA PHE A 176 -10.15 10.87 0.19
C PHE A 176 -11.26 10.43 -0.76
N THR A 177 -12.27 9.76 -0.24
CA THR A 177 -13.56 9.45 -0.88
C THR A 177 -14.56 9.36 0.27
N PRO A 178 -15.85 9.72 0.12
CA PRO A 178 -16.84 9.41 1.15
C PRO A 178 -16.95 7.88 1.25
N GLY A 179 -16.19 7.29 2.16
CA GLY A 179 -15.94 5.85 2.21
C GLY A 179 -14.48 5.51 2.51
N ILE A 180 -14.27 4.27 2.97
CA ILE A 180 -13.03 3.65 3.49
C ILE A 180 -11.84 3.56 2.50
N GLY A 181 -11.84 4.33 1.41
CA GLY A 181 -10.88 4.27 0.31
C GLY A 181 -11.10 3.06 -0.60
N GLN A 182 -10.42 3.04 -1.75
CA GLN A 182 -10.46 1.91 -2.69
C GLN A 182 -9.53 0.79 -2.19
N LYS A 183 -10.04 -0.06 -1.30
CA LYS A 183 -9.28 -1.12 -0.62
C LYS A 183 -8.62 -2.13 -1.55
N THR A 184 -9.16 -2.31 -2.74
CA THR A 184 -8.67 -3.26 -3.73
C THR A 184 -7.50 -2.73 -4.55
N ALA A 185 -7.17 -1.43 -4.44
CA ALA A 185 -6.00 -0.86 -5.10
C ALA A 185 -4.72 -1.12 -4.29
N PRO A 186 -3.56 -1.31 -4.95
CA PRO A 186 -2.30 -1.42 -4.26
C PRO A 186 -1.95 -0.10 -3.56
N LEU A 187 -1.37 -0.20 -2.38
CA LEU A 187 -0.80 0.93 -1.64
C LEU A 187 0.52 1.37 -2.24
N VAL A 188 1.34 0.40 -2.66
CA VAL A 188 2.69 0.60 -3.17
C VAL A 188 2.96 -0.43 -4.26
N GLU A 189 3.61 0.01 -5.33
CA GLU A 189 4.23 -0.88 -6.31
C GLU A 189 5.72 -0.56 -6.39
N MET A 190 6.56 -1.59 -6.35
CA MET A 190 8.01 -1.46 -6.41
C MET A 190 8.60 -2.47 -7.36
N THR A 191 9.73 -2.12 -7.97
CA THR A 191 10.57 -3.05 -8.69
C THR A 191 11.97 -2.98 -8.12
N ALA A 192 12.64 -4.12 -8.02
CA ALA A 192 14.01 -4.22 -7.57
C ALA A 192 14.74 -5.30 -8.37
N ASP A 193 15.99 -5.03 -8.74
CA ASP A 193 16.81 -6.06 -9.37
C ASP A 193 17.48 -6.93 -8.30
N ILE A 194 17.36 -8.24 -8.51
CA ILE A 194 17.95 -9.27 -7.65
C ILE A 194 18.89 -10.13 -8.49
N SER A 195 19.97 -10.56 -7.86
CA SER A 195 20.99 -11.44 -8.44
C SER A 195 21.46 -12.36 -7.33
N ASP A 196 21.29 -13.67 -7.50
CA ASP A 196 21.62 -14.64 -6.44
C ASP A 196 23.10 -15.06 -6.48
N ILE A 197 23.79 -14.80 -7.59
CA ILE A 197 25.23 -14.97 -7.82
C ILE A 197 25.79 -13.59 -8.22
N VAL A 198 27.12 -13.39 -8.17
CA VAL A 198 27.80 -12.21 -8.69
C VAL A 198 27.32 -11.93 -10.12
N PRO A 199 26.44 -10.92 -10.34
CA PRO A 199 25.92 -10.65 -11.67
C PRO A 199 27.03 -10.01 -12.49
N LYS A 200 27.13 -10.37 -13.77
CA LYS A 200 27.97 -9.60 -14.67
C LYS A 200 27.27 -8.27 -14.94
N TYR A 201 28.05 -7.20 -15.00
CA TYR A 201 27.53 -5.88 -15.35
C TYR A 201 26.71 -5.92 -16.66
N SER A 202 27.14 -6.72 -17.64
CA SER A 202 26.43 -6.97 -18.90
C SER A 202 25.01 -7.51 -18.71
N ASP A 203 24.80 -8.38 -17.72
CA ASP A 203 23.50 -9.02 -17.47
C ASP A 203 22.51 -8.02 -16.87
N LEU A 204 23.01 -7.07 -16.05
CA LEU A 204 22.23 -5.94 -15.56
C LEU A 204 21.87 -4.99 -16.72
N CYS A 205 22.85 -4.64 -17.56
CA CYS A 205 22.63 -3.72 -18.69
C CYS A 205 21.64 -4.26 -19.71
N ALA A 206 21.66 -5.56 -19.98
CA ALA A 206 20.71 -6.18 -20.89
C ALA A 206 19.26 -5.95 -20.43
N ARG A 207 19.00 -5.85 -19.12
CA ARG A 207 17.66 -5.81 -18.53
C ARG A 207 17.02 -4.41 -18.56
N PHE A 208 17.81 -3.36 -18.75
CA PHE A 208 17.30 -2.00 -18.97
C PHE A 208 17.01 -1.76 -20.45
N SER A 209 15.84 -1.21 -20.76
CA SER A 209 15.45 -0.83 -22.13
C SER A 209 16.29 0.35 -22.62
N GLY A 210 17.46 0.06 -23.20
CA GLY A 210 18.44 1.05 -23.66
C GLY A 210 19.90 0.70 -23.36
N GLY A 211 20.16 -0.37 -22.60
CA GLY A 211 21.51 -0.74 -22.17
C GLY A 211 22.07 0.20 -21.09
N CYS A 212 23.30 -0.07 -20.64
CA CYS A 212 24.07 0.91 -19.88
C CYS A 212 24.95 1.68 -20.87
N ASN A 213 24.44 2.79 -21.38
CA ASN A 213 25.24 3.75 -22.14
C ASN A 213 25.68 4.90 -21.24
#